data_AF-A0A8I0L713-F1
#
_entry.id   AF-A0A8I0L713-F1
#
_cell.length_a   1.000
_cell.length_b   1.000
_cell.length_c   1.000
_cell.angle_alpha   90.00
_cell.angle_beta   90.00
_cell.angle_gamma   90.00
#
_symmetry.space_group_name_H-M   'P 1'
#
loop_
_entity.id
_entity.type
_entity.pdbx_description
1 polymer ?
#
loop_
_entity_poly.entity_id
_entity_poly.type
_entity_poly.pdbx_seq_one_letter_code
_entity_poly.pdbx_strand_id
1 'polypeptide(L)'
;IGTMTDFEPLIARPSSLLLGAAAQLGIFFTFVGAKILGFTNKEAASIGIIGGADGPTAIFVTTRLAPHLLGSIAVAAYCYMALVPVI
;
A
#
# COMPACT_ATOMS: atom_id res chain seq x y z
N ILE A 1 -8.09 -6.33 -11.16
CA ILE A 1 -6.62 -6.47 -11.18
C ILE A 1 -6.23 -7.91 -11.45
N GLY A 2 -6.64 -8.88 -10.63
CA GLY A 2 -6.23 -10.28 -10.81
C GLY A 2 -6.54 -10.93 -12.18
N THR A 3 -7.61 -10.52 -12.87
CA THR A 3 -7.92 -11.01 -14.23
C THR A 3 -7.09 -10.35 -15.34
N MET A 4 -6.42 -9.23 -15.03
CA MET A 4 -5.57 -8.47 -15.96
C MET A 4 -4.08 -8.72 -15.70
N THR A 5 -3.73 -9.48 -14.66
CA THR A 5 -2.35 -9.76 -14.27
C THR A 5 -1.87 -11.03 -14.96
N ASP A 6 -0.78 -10.91 -15.72
CA ASP A 6 -0.05 -12.05 -16.24
C ASP A 6 0.89 -12.63 -15.17
N PHE A 7 0.81 -13.95 -14.98
CA PHE A 7 1.60 -14.69 -14.00
C PHE A 7 2.78 -15.43 -14.64
N GLU A 8 2.85 -15.53 -15.97
CA GLU A 8 3.91 -16.25 -16.66
C GLU A 8 5.32 -15.76 -16.27
N PRO A 9 5.59 -14.43 -16.16
CA PRO A 9 6.89 -13.93 -15.71
C PRO A 9 7.23 -14.31 -14.27
N LEU A 10 6.22 -14.36 -13.37
CA LEU A 10 6.40 -14.74 -11.97
C LEU A 10 6.70 -16.24 -11.83
N ILE A 11 5.98 -17.07 -12.59
CA ILE A 11 6.17 -18.53 -12.60
C ILE A 11 7.51 -18.91 -13.22
N ALA A 12 7.92 -18.22 -14.29
CA ALA A 12 9.21 -18.45 -14.94
C ALA A 12 10.40 -18.09 -14.04
N ARG A 13 10.24 -17.12 -13.13
CA ARG A 13 11.29 -16.72 -12.16
C ARG A 13 10.70 -16.55 -10.75
N PRO A 14 10.48 -17.65 -10.00
CA PRO A 14 9.83 -17.60 -8.69
C PRO A 14 10.58 -16.77 -7.65
N SER A 15 11.90 -16.63 -7.79
CA SER A 15 12.73 -15.75 -6.95
C SER A 15 12.27 -14.29 -6.93
N SER A 16 11.57 -13.83 -7.98
CA SER A 16 11.01 -12.47 -8.05
C SER A 16 9.94 -12.22 -6.97
N LEU A 17 9.31 -13.28 -6.45
CA LEU A 17 8.40 -13.19 -5.30
C LEU A 17 9.09 -12.58 -4.06
N LEU A 18 10.38 -12.89 -3.85
CA LEU A 18 11.15 -12.35 -2.72
C LEU A 18 11.36 -10.84 -2.85
N LEU A 19 11.51 -10.33 -4.07
CA LEU A 19 11.55 -8.88 -4.32
C LEU A 19 10.21 -8.23 -3.98
N GLY A 20 9.10 -8.88 -4.34
CA GLY A 20 7.76 -8.45 -3.95
C GLY A 20 7.57 -8.43 -2.42
N ALA A 21 8.09 -9.43 -1.71
CA ALA A 21 8.05 -9.47 -0.25
C ALA A 21 8.85 -8.31 0.38
N ALA A 22 10.04 -8.01 -0.15
CA ALA A 22 10.84 -6.87 0.30
C ALA A 22 10.16 -5.52 0.02
N ALA A 23 9.43 -5.40 -1.10
CA ALA A 23 8.69 -4.18 -1.44
C ALA A 23 7.61 -3.84 -0.39
N GLN A 24 7.06 -4.83 0.32
CA GLN A 24 6.06 -4.61 1.38
C GLN A 24 6.65 -3.97 2.65
N LEU A 25 7.98 -3.87 2.80
CA LEU A 25 8.61 -3.17 3.93
C LEU A 25 8.16 -1.70 4.02
N GLY A 26 7.82 -1.07 2.89
CA GLY A 26 7.28 0.29 2.86
C GLY A 26 6.03 0.47 3.71
N ILE A 27 5.17 -0.55 3.79
CA ILE A 27 3.97 -0.53 4.63
C ILE A 27 4.34 -0.43 6.11
N PHE A 28 5.30 -1.24 6.55
CA PHE A 28 5.73 -1.28 7.95
C PHE A 28 6.44 0.01 8.38
N PHE A 29 7.30 0.55 7.53
CA PHE A 29 7.95 1.84 7.82
C PHE A 29 6.92 2.97 7.93
N THR A 30 5.95 3.02 7.02
CA THR A 30 4.87 4.01 7.02
C THR A 30 3.99 3.86 8.25
N PHE A 31 3.66 2.63 8.65
CA PHE A 31 2.91 2.33 9.87
C PHE A 31 3.63 2.84 11.13
N VAL A 32 4.92 2.52 11.28
CA VAL A 32 5.72 2.97 12.43
C VAL A 32 5.82 4.50 12.45
N GLY A 33 6.03 5.13 11.30
CA GLY A 33 6.03 6.59 11.18
C GLY A 33 4.71 7.21 11.65
N ALA A 34 3.58 6.70 11.16
CA ALA A 34 2.26 7.16 11.59
C ALA A 34 2.01 6.94 13.10
N LYS A 35 2.48 5.82 13.65
CA LYS A 35 2.41 5.56 15.10
C LYS A 35 3.20 6.59 15.91
N ILE A 36 4.39 6.97 15.46
CA ILE A 36 5.22 7.99 16.12
C ILE A 36 4.55 9.37 16.05
N LEU A 37 3.85 9.67 14.95
CA LEU A 37 3.08 10.90 14.77
C LEU A 37 1.77 10.96 15.58
N GLY A 38 1.48 9.94 16.41
CA GLY A 38 0.35 9.95 17.35
C GLY A 38 -0.95 9.36 16.80
N PHE A 39 -0.95 8.77 15.61
CA PHE A 39 -2.15 8.11 15.07
C PHE A 39 -2.50 6.83 15.85
N THR A 40 -3.80 6.52 15.90
CA THR A 40 -4.28 5.25 16.47
C THR A 40 -3.79 4.07 15.64
N ASN A 41 -3.82 2.85 16.19
CA ASN A 41 -3.36 1.67 15.45
C ASN A 41 -4.16 1.44 14.16
N LYS A 42 -5.46 1.76 14.17
CA LYS A 42 -6.33 1.62 12.99
C LYS A 42 -6.03 2.65 11.91
N GLU A 43 -5.80 3.89 12.30
CA GLU A 43 -5.41 4.97 11.38
C GLU A 43 -4.01 4.74 10.83
N ALA A 44 -3.04 4.41 11.68
CA ALA A 44 -1.69 4.07 11.25
C ALA A 44 -1.65 2.86 10.31
N ALA A 45 -2.49 1.85 10.55
CA ALA A 45 -2.65 0.73 9.61
C ALA A 45 -3.22 1.19 8.26
N SER A 46 -4.22 2.08 8.28
CA SER A 46 -4.82 2.61 7.04
C SER A 46 -3.85 3.46 6.24
N ILE A 47 -3.06 4.30 6.92
CA ILE A 47 -1.99 5.11 6.32
C ILE A 47 -0.85 4.22 5.82
N GLY A 48 -0.49 3.17 6.58
CA GLY A 48 0.57 2.23 6.23
C GLY A 48 0.34 1.54 4.89
N ILE A 49 -0.89 1.15 4.57
CA ILE A 49 -1.22 0.45 3.32
C ILE A 49 -0.91 1.28 2.06
N ILE A 50 -0.81 2.60 2.17
CA ILE A 50 -0.34 3.45 1.05
C ILE A 50 1.04 2.98 0.54
N GLY A 51 1.92 2.54 1.45
CA GLY A 51 3.26 2.03 1.11
C GLY A 51 3.24 0.72 0.32
N GLY A 52 2.09 0.05 0.19
CA GLY A 52 1.91 -1.13 -0.65
C GLY A 52 1.65 -0.82 -2.13
N ALA A 53 1.46 0.47 -2.48
CA ALA A 53 1.18 0.95 -3.84
C ALA A 53 -0.01 0.23 -4.53
N ASP A 54 -1.01 -0.19 -3.75
CA ASP A 54 -2.24 -0.83 -4.24
C ASP A 54 -3.48 -0.03 -3.82
N GLY A 55 -3.97 0.81 -4.73
CA GLY A 55 -5.09 1.72 -4.50
C GLY A 55 -6.38 1.03 -4.01
N PRO A 56 -6.90 -0.01 -4.69
CA PRO A 56 -8.08 -0.74 -4.25
C PRO A 56 -7.95 -1.34 -2.84
N THR A 57 -6.79 -1.89 -2.48
CA THR A 57 -6.56 -2.42 -1.13
C THR A 57 -6.46 -1.30 -0.10
N ALA A 58 -5.82 -0.16 -0.42
CA ALA A 58 -5.79 1.02 0.44
C ALA A 58 -7.19 1.55 0.73
N ILE A 59 -8.06 1.64 -0.28
CA ILE A 59 -9.47 2.00 -0.12
C ILE A 59 -10.17 0.95 0.76
N PHE A 60 -10.06 -0.33 0.42
CA PHE A 60 -10.74 -1.40 1.15
C PHE A 60 -10.38 -1.41 2.64
N VAL A 61 -9.10 -1.37 2.98
CA VAL A 61 -8.65 -1.37 4.38
C VAL A 61 -9.10 -0.12 5.11
N THR A 62 -8.97 1.05 4.48
CA THR A 62 -9.35 2.32 5.11
C THR A 62 -10.85 2.41 5.39
N THR A 63 -11.70 1.90 4.49
CA THR A 63 -13.16 1.83 4.73
C THR A 63 -13.54 0.96 5.94
N ARG A 64 -12.66 0.06 6.39
CA ARG A 64 -12.91 -0.83 7.54
C ARG A 64 -12.23 -0.36 8.83
N LEU A 65 -11.08 0.28 8.72
CA LEU A 65 -10.26 0.66 9.88
C LEU A 65 -10.40 2.14 10.26
N ALA A 66 -10.39 3.06 9.29
CA ALA A 66 -10.48 4.50 9.53
C ALA A 66 -11.29 5.21 8.42
N PRO A 67 -12.62 5.04 8.36
CA PRO A 67 -13.45 5.55 7.28
C PRO A 67 -13.37 7.08 7.10
N HIS A 68 -13.13 7.81 8.19
CA HIS A 68 -12.98 9.26 8.18
C HIS A 68 -11.71 9.75 7.46
N LEU A 69 -10.70 8.88 7.30
CA LEU A 69 -9.47 9.18 6.56
C LEU A 69 -9.53 8.75 5.09
N LEU A 70 -10.65 8.15 4.64
CA LEU A 70 -10.77 7.56 3.32
C LEU A 70 -10.44 8.53 2.18
N GLY A 71 -10.99 9.75 2.24
CA GLY A 71 -10.76 10.75 1.20
C GLY A 71 -9.27 11.07 1.04
N SER A 72 -8.61 11.40 2.15
CA SER A 72 -7.19 11.75 2.16
C SER A 72 -6.30 10.59 1.73
N ILE A 73 -6.58 9.38 2.21
CA ILE A 73 -5.79 8.18 1.87
C ILE A 73 -5.96 7.79 0.41
N ALA A 74 -7.19 7.83 -0.13
CA ALA A 74 -7.44 7.51 -1.53
C ALA A 74 -6.72 8.49 -2.48
N VAL A 75 -6.79 9.80 -2.19
CA VAL A 75 -6.06 10.81 -2.98
C VAL A 75 -4.56 10.56 -2.91
N ALA A 76 -4.00 10.42 -1.70
CA ALA A 76 -2.58 10.18 -1.52
C ALA A 76 -2.10 8.90 -2.25
N ALA A 77 -2.84 7.80 -2.15
CA ALA A 77 -2.49 6.54 -2.78
C ALA A 77 -2.36 6.68 -4.31
N TYR A 78 -3.38 7.23 -4.99
CA TYR A 78 -3.32 7.37 -6.45
C TYR A 78 -2.33 8.44 -6.92
N CYS A 79 -2.19 9.55 -6.17
CA CYS A 79 -1.19 10.57 -6.49
C CYS A 79 0.23 10.02 -6.39
N TYR A 80 0.58 9.29 -5.33
CA TYR A 80 1.92 8.73 -5.18
C TYR A 80 2.20 7.59 -6.17
N MET A 81 1.20 6.77 -6.51
CA MET A 81 1.34 5.77 -7.58
C MET A 81 1.62 6.42 -8.95
N ALA A 82 1.02 7.57 -9.24
CA ALA A 82 1.30 8.31 -10.47
C ALA A 82 2.67 8.99 -10.47
N LEU A 83 3.23 9.26 -9.29
CA LEU A 83 4.55 9.88 -9.13
C LEU A 83 5.72 8.89 -9.19
N VAL A 84 5.47 7.58 -9.28
CA VAL A 84 6.52 6.53 -9.39
C VAL A 84 7.59 6.81 -10.45
N PRO A 85 7.31 7.42 -11.62
CA PRO A 85 8.37 7.76 -12.57
C PRO A 85 9.33 8.87 -12.12
N VAL A 86 8.98 9.61 -11.06
CA VAL A 86 9.72 10.78 -10.55
C VAL A 86 10.51 10.45 -9.27
N ILE A 87 10.03 9.48 -8.48
CA ILE A 87 10.64 9.04 -7.21
C ILE A 87 11.42 7.73 -7.39
#